data_AF-A0A8E2J9F8-F1
#
_entry.id   AF-A0A8E2J9F8-F1
#
_cell.length_a   1.000
_cell.length_b   1.000
_cell.length_c   1.000
_cell.angle_alpha   90.00
_cell.angle_beta   90.00
_cell.angle_gamma   90.00
#
_symmetry.space_group_name_H-M   'P 1'
#
loop_
_entity.id
_entity.type
_entity.pdbx_description
1 polymer ?
#
loop_
_entity_poly.entity_id
_entity_poly.type
_entity_poly.pdbx_seq_one_letter_code
_entity_poly.pdbx_strand_id
1 'polypeptide(L)'
;MATVDHHPYVHQHAIEVLEAADVMLAYTPQLKLGEVYTIDMVECLTQVLGALVPGAQVEKIGIIGGHKGMTSRHKWKLECDSVGQKAGLPTAISIKATPNNPHLRETLPMVHTAEPEAYVYNNIQHEICDVIPKAHYARSYPGGRFIIIMDIEG
;
A
#
# COMPACT_ATOMS: atom_id res chain seq x y z
N MET A 1 -25.30 38.75 -30.16
CA MET A 1 -24.75 38.10 -28.96
C MET A 1 -25.35 36.71 -28.91
N ALA A 2 -24.58 35.69 -29.29
CA ALA A 2 -25.03 34.30 -29.18
C ALA A 2 -24.99 33.89 -27.71
N THR A 3 -26.11 33.43 -27.19
CA THR A 3 -26.23 32.81 -25.87
C THR A 3 -25.34 31.57 -25.85
N VAL A 4 -24.36 31.55 -24.94
CA VAL A 4 -23.65 30.31 -24.60
C VAL A 4 -24.71 29.40 -23.97
N ASP A 5 -25.14 28.38 -24.72
CA ASP A 5 -25.99 27.32 -24.19
C ASP A 5 -25.22 26.66 -23.05
N HIS A 6 -25.59 27.02 -21.82
CA HIS A 6 -25.21 26.26 -20.64
C HIS A 6 -25.97 24.94 -20.69
N HIS A 7 -25.50 24.00 -21.50
CA HIS A 7 -25.94 22.61 -21.44
C HIS A 7 -25.17 21.95 -20.30
N PRO A 8 -25.77 21.76 -19.10
CA PRO A 8 -25.15 21.02 -18.01
C PRO A 8 -24.80 19.58 -18.40
N TYR A 9 -25.31 19.09 -19.53
CA TYR A 9 -25.07 17.76 -20.04
C TYR A 9 -23.75 17.61 -20.80
N VAL A 10 -23.22 18.65 -21.47
CA VAL A 10 -22.01 18.50 -22.30
C VAL A 10 -20.76 18.36 -21.44
N HIS A 11 -20.62 19.18 -20.39
CA HIS A 11 -19.47 19.06 -19.48
C HIS A 11 -19.53 17.76 -18.68
N GLN A 12 -20.72 17.37 -18.20
CA GLN A 12 -20.93 16.12 -17.47
C GLN A 12 -20.60 14.91 -18.35
N HIS A 13 -21.08 14.90 -19.60
CA HIS A 13 -20.76 13.85 -20.56
C HIS A 13 -19.26 13.79 -20.88
N ALA A 14 -18.59 14.94 -21.04
CA ALA A 14 -17.15 14.98 -21.25
C ALA A 14 -16.38 14.38 -20.06
N ILE A 15 -16.79 14.67 -18.83
CA ILE A 15 -16.20 14.08 -17.61
C ILE A 15 -16.41 12.56 -17.60
N GLU A 16 -17.62 12.09 -17.89
CA GLU A 16 -17.94 10.66 -17.92
C GLU A 16 -17.13 9.90 -18.98
N VAL A 17 -16.94 10.49 -20.16
CA VAL A 17 -16.13 9.90 -21.23
C VAL A 17 -14.65 9.84 -20.85
N LEU A 18 -14.12 10.88 -20.19
CA LEU A 18 -12.74 10.89 -19.68
C LEU A 18 -12.54 9.83 -18.60
N GLU A 19 -13.43 9.76 -17.62
CA GLU A 19 -13.39 8.73 -16.57
C GLU A 19 -13.44 7.32 -17.17
N ALA A 20 -14.32 7.08 -18.14
CA ALA A 20 -14.41 5.80 -18.82
C ALA A 20 -13.11 5.45 -19.59
N ALA A 21 -12.47 6.44 -20.22
CA ALA A 21 -11.20 6.25 -20.92
C ALA A 21 -10.07 5.90 -19.94
N ASP A 22 -9.96 6.61 -18.81
CA ASP A 22 -8.96 6.35 -17.76
C ASP A 22 -9.15 4.95 -17.17
N VAL A 23 -10.39 4.56 -16.87
CA VAL A 23 -10.72 3.20 -16.41
C VAL A 23 -10.30 2.17 -17.47
N MET A 24 -10.63 2.36 -18.74
CA MET A 24 -10.24 1.42 -19.80
C MET A 24 -8.71 1.31 -19.94
N LEU A 25 -7.99 2.42 -19.85
CA LEU A 25 -6.52 2.43 -19.88
C LEU A 25 -5.93 1.64 -18.70
N ALA A 26 -6.47 1.82 -17.50
CA ALA A 26 -6.00 1.13 -16.30
C ALA A 26 -6.13 -0.41 -16.39
N TYR A 27 -7.09 -0.93 -17.16
CA TYR A 27 -7.27 -2.36 -17.40
C TYR A 27 -6.63 -2.87 -18.70
N THR A 28 -5.97 -2.01 -19.47
CA THR A 28 -5.37 -2.37 -20.75
C THR A 28 -4.18 -3.33 -20.54
N PRO A 29 -4.20 -4.55 -21.11
CA PRO A 29 -3.16 -5.56 -20.88
C PRO A 29 -1.75 -5.09 -21.27
N GLN A 30 -1.62 -4.24 -22.29
CA GLN A 30 -0.37 -3.67 -22.77
C GLN A 30 0.23 -2.64 -21.79
N LEU A 31 -0.59 -2.08 -20.91
CA LEU A 31 -0.19 -1.13 -19.86
C LEU A 31 -0.16 -1.77 -18.47
N LYS A 32 -0.36 -3.09 -18.40
CA LYS A 32 -0.31 -3.84 -17.14
C LYS A 32 1.08 -3.68 -16.55
N LEU A 33 1.18 -2.87 -15.51
CA LEU A 33 2.41 -2.71 -14.74
C LEU A 33 2.83 -4.09 -14.22
N GLY A 34 4.09 -4.47 -14.48
CA GLY A 34 4.72 -5.68 -13.94
C GLY A 34 4.70 -5.71 -12.41
N GLU A 35 5.03 -6.87 -11.83
CA GLU A 35 4.90 -7.25 -10.40
C GLU A 35 4.33 -6.14 -9.51
N VAL A 36 3.01 -6.15 -9.39
CA VAL A 36 2.34 -5.33 -8.38
C VAL A 36 2.79 -5.92 -7.05
N TYR A 37 3.62 -5.21 -6.30
CA TYR A 37 3.94 -5.54 -4.91
C TYR A 37 2.66 -5.46 -4.06
N THR A 38 1.82 -6.48 -4.22
CA THR A 38 0.61 -6.71 -3.46
C THR A 38 1.00 -7.36 -2.15
N ILE A 39 0.04 -7.36 -1.25
CA ILE A 39 0.16 -8.09 0.00
C ILE A 39 0.40 -9.59 -0.20
N ASP A 40 -0.05 -10.15 -1.33
CA ASP A 40 0.13 -11.56 -1.68
C ASP A 40 1.56 -11.86 -2.18
N MET A 41 2.31 -10.84 -2.62
CA MET A 41 3.73 -10.98 -2.96
C MET A 41 4.64 -11.01 -1.73
N VAL A 42 4.08 -10.86 -0.53
CA VAL A 42 4.82 -11.01 0.72
C VAL A 42 4.98 -12.49 1.07
N GLU A 43 5.37 -13.32 0.11
CA GLU A 43 6.01 -14.64 0.36
C GLU A 43 7.22 -14.48 1.30
N CYS A 44 7.73 -13.25 1.39
CA CYS A 44 8.84 -12.78 2.18
C CYS A 44 8.44 -12.30 3.60
N LEU A 45 7.21 -12.46 4.14
CA LEU A 45 6.92 -11.92 5.50
C LEU A 45 7.87 -12.50 6.55
N THR A 46 8.13 -13.81 6.44
CA THR A 46 9.15 -14.51 7.22
C THR A 46 10.57 -14.03 6.90
N GLN A 47 10.87 -13.60 5.69
CA GLN A 47 12.19 -13.03 5.36
C GLN A 47 12.34 -11.58 5.86
N VAL A 48 11.28 -10.77 5.81
CA VAL A 48 11.23 -9.40 6.35
C VAL A 48 11.38 -9.44 7.87
N LEU A 49 10.57 -10.25 8.56
CA LEU A 49 10.61 -10.37 10.01
C LEU A 49 11.79 -11.22 10.47
N GLY A 50 12.17 -12.25 9.71
CA GLY A 50 13.36 -13.08 9.97
C GLY A 50 14.68 -12.36 9.71
N ALA A 51 14.69 -11.28 8.91
CA ALA A 51 15.83 -10.37 8.85
C ALA A 51 16.02 -9.58 10.15
N LEU A 52 14.96 -9.35 10.92
CA LEU A 52 15.06 -8.75 12.26
C LEU A 52 15.61 -9.75 13.28
N VAL A 53 15.22 -11.02 13.15
CA VAL A 53 15.60 -12.11 14.06
C VAL A 53 15.99 -13.36 13.26
N PRO A 54 17.29 -13.62 13.06
CA PRO A 54 17.76 -14.76 12.30
C PRO A 54 17.17 -16.08 12.81
N GLY A 55 16.52 -16.82 11.91
CA GLY A 55 15.91 -18.11 12.22
C GLY A 55 14.47 -18.05 12.74
N ALA A 56 13.91 -16.87 13.02
CA ALA A 56 12.50 -16.74 13.35
C ALA A 56 11.61 -16.98 12.13
N GLN A 57 10.47 -17.63 12.35
CA GLN A 57 9.50 -17.94 11.30
C GLN A 57 8.09 -17.52 11.68
N VAL A 58 7.36 -16.97 10.70
CA VAL A 58 5.91 -16.78 10.83
C VAL A 58 5.22 -18.10 10.45
N GLU A 59 4.62 -18.74 11.44
CA GLU A 59 3.93 -20.03 11.28
C GLU A 59 2.50 -19.85 10.75
N LYS A 60 1.79 -18.82 11.22
CA LYS A 60 0.43 -18.51 10.75
C LYS A 60 0.19 -17.02 10.61
N ILE A 61 -0.67 -16.70 9.65
CA ILE A 61 -1.17 -15.35 9.39
C ILE A 61 -2.70 -15.39 9.46
N GLY A 62 -3.28 -14.56 10.30
CA GLY A 62 -4.73 -14.35 10.41
C GLY A 62 -5.10 -12.93 10.00
N ILE A 63 -6.06 -12.75 9.10
CA ILE A 63 -6.55 -11.42 8.75
C ILE A 63 -7.51 -10.95 9.83
N ILE A 64 -7.17 -9.83 10.50
CA ILE A 64 -7.97 -9.26 11.60
C ILE A 64 -8.60 -7.91 11.26
N GLY A 65 -8.30 -7.36 10.08
CA GLY A 65 -8.93 -6.14 9.60
C GLY A 65 -8.25 -5.56 8.37
N GLY A 66 -8.69 -4.38 7.98
CA GLY A 66 -8.15 -3.67 6.83
C GLY A 66 -9.13 -2.66 6.26
N HIS A 67 -8.66 -1.86 5.32
CA HIS A 67 -9.45 -0.89 4.60
C HIS A 67 -8.99 -0.84 3.15
N LYS A 68 -9.95 -0.77 2.22
CA LYS A 68 -9.68 -0.59 0.80
C LYS A 68 -10.07 0.85 0.42
N GLY A 69 -9.08 1.65 0.07
CA GLY A 69 -9.26 3.01 -0.45
C GLY A 69 -8.20 3.29 -1.52
N MET A 70 -7.67 4.52 -1.54
CA MET A 70 -6.56 4.90 -2.43
C MET A 70 -5.30 4.05 -2.23
N THR A 71 -5.22 3.33 -1.11
CA THR A 71 -4.18 2.35 -0.78
C THR A 71 -4.85 1.10 -0.22
N SER A 72 -4.26 -0.07 -0.45
CA SER A 72 -4.63 -1.31 0.25
C SER A 72 -4.09 -1.25 1.68
N ARG A 73 -4.96 -1.32 2.68
CA ARG A 73 -4.57 -1.42 4.10
C ARG A 73 -5.05 -2.74 4.68
N HIS A 74 -4.16 -3.45 5.36
CA HIS A 74 -4.47 -4.74 5.97
C HIS A 74 -3.95 -4.75 7.40
N LYS A 75 -4.67 -5.43 8.29
CA LYS A 75 -4.23 -5.74 9.65
C LYS A 75 -4.16 -7.24 9.77
N TRP A 76 -2.98 -7.76 10.10
CA TRP A 76 -2.72 -9.19 10.22
C TRP A 76 -2.28 -9.52 11.64
N LYS A 77 -2.80 -10.62 12.17
CA LYS A 77 -2.29 -11.29 13.36
C LYS A 77 -1.27 -12.33 12.91
N LEU A 78 -0.17 -12.42 13.62
CA LEU A 78 0.95 -13.31 13.35
C LEU A 78 1.10 -14.31 14.49
N GLU A 79 1.31 -15.57 14.14
CA GLU A 79 1.83 -16.58 15.06
C GLU A 79 3.25 -16.87 14.60
N CYS A 80 4.24 -16.57 15.45
CA CYS A 80 5.64 -16.86 15.18
C CYS A 80 6.08 -18.10 15.96
N ASP A 81 7.16 -18.72 15.50
CA ASP A 81 7.83 -19.79 16.21
C ASP A 81 8.41 -19.33 17.57
N SER A 82 8.91 -20.28 18.36
CA SER A 82 9.45 -19.98 19.69
C SER A 82 10.65 -19.02 19.67
N VAL A 83 11.41 -18.97 18.57
CA VAL A 83 12.52 -18.04 18.37
C VAL A 83 11.99 -16.62 18.20
N GLY A 84 11.02 -16.44 17.30
CA GLY A 84 10.35 -15.15 17.07
C GLY A 84 9.65 -14.61 18.30
N GLN A 85 8.95 -15.48 19.04
CA GLN A 85 8.27 -15.10 20.29
C GLN A 85 9.26 -14.61 21.37
N LYS A 86 10.37 -15.34 21.57
CA LYS A 86 11.41 -14.94 22.54
C LYS A 86 12.10 -13.64 22.17
N ALA A 87 12.26 -13.37 20.88
CA ALA A 87 12.86 -12.15 20.37
C ALA A 87 11.90 -10.95 20.35
N GLY A 88 10.64 -11.14 20.75
CA GLY A 88 9.65 -10.07 20.79
C GLY A 88 9.16 -9.63 19.42
N LEU A 89 9.11 -10.55 18.45
CA LEU A 89 8.46 -10.26 17.16
C LEU A 89 6.99 -9.85 17.37
N PRO A 90 6.47 -8.95 16.53
CA PRO A 90 5.10 -8.48 16.65
C PRO A 90 4.11 -9.62 16.48
N THR A 91 3.10 -9.68 17.35
CA THR A 91 1.98 -10.62 17.24
C THR A 91 0.90 -10.11 16.29
N ALA A 92 0.99 -8.86 15.86
CA ALA A 92 0.13 -8.28 14.84
C ALA A 92 0.83 -7.11 14.14
N ILE A 93 0.54 -6.94 12.85
CA ILE A 93 1.12 -5.90 11.99
C ILE A 93 0.03 -5.21 11.17
N SER A 94 0.30 -3.96 10.82
CA SER A 94 -0.44 -3.20 9.82
C SER A 94 0.38 -3.13 8.54
N ILE A 95 -0.27 -3.30 7.40
CA ILE A 95 0.34 -3.25 6.07
C ILE A 95 -0.39 -2.19 5.27
N LYS A 96 0.36 -1.25 4.70
CA LYS A 96 -0.13 -0.27 3.73
C LYS A 96 0.60 -0.51 2.41
N ALA A 97 -0.14 -0.74 1.35
CA ALA A 97 0.43 -1.10 0.05
C ALA A 97 -0.33 -0.45 -1.11
N THR A 98 0.28 -0.54 -2.29
CA THR A 98 -0.34 -0.23 -3.57
C THR A 98 -1.73 -0.89 -3.68
N PRO A 99 -2.78 -0.18 -4.13
CA PRO A 99 -4.12 -0.72 -4.24
C PRO A 99 -4.18 -1.87 -5.26
N ASN A 100 -5.04 -2.85 -5.00
CA ASN A 100 -5.30 -3.94 -5.95
C ASN A 100 -6.11 -3.47 -7.16
N ASN A 101 -6.83 -2.35 -7.05
CA ASN A 101 -7.58 -1.75 -8.15
C ASN A 101 -6.63 -0.98 -9.08
N PRO A 102 -6.49 -1.38 -10.37
CA PRO A 102 -5.62 -0.70 -11.33
C PRO A 102 -5.90 0.79 -11.52
N HIS A 103 -7.18 1.21 -11.56
CA HIS A 103 -7.54 2.63 -11.73
C HIS A 103 -6.97 3.51 -10.61
N LEU A 104 -6.93 2.99 -9.38
CA LEU A 104 -6.36 3.71 -8.25
C LEU A 104 -4.83 3.78 -8.28
N ARG A 105 -4.17 2.94 -9.08
CA ARG A 105 -2.70 2.94 -9.19
C ARG A 105 -2.17 4.09 -10.03
N GLU A 106 -2.99 4.67 -10.91
CA GLU A 106 -2.57 5.82 -11.73
C GLU A 106 -2.52 7.09 -10.89
N THR A 107 -3.41 7.22 -9.91
CA THR A 107 -3.48 8.40 -9.04
C THR A 107 -2.33 8.52 -8.05
N LEU A 108 -1.82 7.40 -7.52
CA LEU A 108 -0.71 7.39 -6.55
C LEU A 108 0.59 8.03 -7.07
N PRO A 109 1.07 7.71 -8.29
CA PRO A 109 2.22 8.39 -8.85
C PRO A 109 1.98 9.88 -9.08
N MET A 110 0.76 10.31 -9.44
CA MET A 110 0.49 11.75 -9.63
C MET A 110 0.68 12.57 -8.36
N VAL A 111 0.32 12.01 -7.19
CA VAL A 111 0.42 12.71 -5.90
C VAL A 111 1.78 12.53 -5.23
N HIS A 112 2.66 11.67 -5.76
CA HIS A 112 4.01 11.42 -5.25
C HIS A 112 4.09 11.17 -3.73
N THR A 113 3.08 10.57 -3.11
CA THR A 113 3.03 10.40 -1.64
C THR A 113 3.76 9.15 -1.15
N ALA A 114 3.90 8.14 -2.00
CA ALA A 114 4.48 6.86 -1.63
C ALA A 114 5.99 6.93 -1.31
N GLU A 115 6.75 7.69 -2.11
CA GLU A 115 8.19 7.89 -1.95
C GLU A 115 8.55 8.65 -0.65
N PRO A 116 7.97 9.83 -0.36
CA PRO A 116 8.24 10.54 0.89
C PRO A 116 7.75 9.76 2.10
N GLU A 117 6.63 9.04 2.02
CA GLU A 117 6.16 8.22 3.14
C GLU A 117 7.14 7.08 3.45
N ALA A 118 7.61 6.34 2.43
CA ALA A 118 8.63 5.31 2.62
C ALA A 118 9.95 5.90 3.14
N TYR A 119 10.34 7.11 2.69
CA TYR A 119 11.52 7.81 3.19
C TYR A 119 11.39 8.16 4.69
N VAL A 120 10.23 8.68 5.11
CA VAL A 120 9.95 8.99 6.53
C VAL A 120 10.11 7.73 7.38
N TYR A 121 9.51 6.62 6.98
CA TYR A 121 9.62 5.37 7.75
C TYR A 121 11.05 4.82 7.82
N ASN A 122 11.84 4.96 6.76
CA ASN A 122 13.21 4.45 6.72
C ASN A 122 14.24 5.36 7.41
N ASN A 123 14.02 6.68 7.42
CA ASN A 123 15.06 7.64 7.83
C ASN A 123 14.67 8.52 9.01
N ILE A 124 13.38 8.84 9.17
CA ILE A 124 12.92 9.84 10.15
C ILE A 124 12.17 9.18 11.31
N GLN A 125 11.60 7.97 11.13
CA GLN A 125 10.73 7.33 12.12
C GLN A 125 11.32 7.25 13.53
N HIS A 126 12.62 7.00 13.65
CA HIS A 126 13.30 6.92 14.93
C HIS A 126 13.35 8.26 15.70
N GLU A 127 13.21 9.40 15.00
CA GLU A 127 13.16 10.74 15.61
C GLU A 127 11.73 11.13 16.04
N ILE A 128 10.72 10.48 15.47
CA ILE A 128 9.28 10.77 15.70
C ILE A 128 8.52 9.51 16.15
N CYS A 129 9.20 8.61 16.85
CA CYS A 129 8.66 7.29 17.24
C CYS A 129 7.45 7.38 18.16
N ASP A 130 7.24 8.52 18.82
CA ASP A 130 6.09 8.77 19.68
C ASP A 130 4.84 9.24 18.90
N VAL A 131 5.01 9.56 17.62
CA VAL A 131 3.95 10.12 16.76
C VAL A 131 3.49 9.13 15.68
N ILE A 132 4.39 8.28 15.18
CA ILE A 132 4.08 7.32 14.13
C ILE A 132 4.53 5.90 14.52
N PRO A 133 3.82 4.86 14.05
CA PRO A 133 4.17 3.47 14.36
C PRO A 133 5.56 3.10 13.84
N LYS A 134 6.19 2.14 14.51
CA LYS A 134 7.44 1.55 14.03
C LYS A 134 7.21 0.78 12.73
N ALA A 135 8.02 1.05 11.72
CA ALA A 135 8.07 0.25 10.51
C ALA A 135 9.10 -0.87 10.64
N HIS A 136 8.72 -2.08 10.21
CA HIS A 136 9.62 -3.21 10.02
C HIS A 136 10.19 -3.26 8.61
N TYR A 137 9.45 -2.69 7.65
CA TYR A 137 9.84 -2.62 6.26
C TYR A 137 9.10 -1.48 5.57
N ALA A 138 9.80 -0.65 4.80
CA ALA A 138 9.18 0.38 3.99
C ALA A 138 9.94 0.51 2.67
N ARG A 139 9.22 0.45 1.54
CA ARG A 139 9.83 0.61 0.23
C ARG A 139 8.86 1.19 -0.78
N SER A 140 9.34 2.16 -1.54
CA SER A 140 8.69 2.66 -2.75
C SER A 140 9.40 2.12 -4.00
N TYR A 141 8.67 2.11 -5.11
CA TYR A 141 9.10 1.67 -6.42
C TYR A 141 8.54 2.67 -7.46
N PRO A 142 9.14 2.74 -8.66
CA PRO A 142 8.70 3.67 -9.70
C PRO A 142 7.19 3.55 -10.00
N GLY A 143 6.53 4.65 -10.37
CA GLY A 143 5.11 4.63 -10.72
C GLY A 143 4.17 4.48 -9.52
N GLY A 144 4.52 5.07 -8.37
CA GLY A 144 3.65 5.15 -7.19
C GLY A 144 3.36 3.82 -6.50
N ARG A 145 4.19 2.80 -6.77
CA ARG A 145 4.10 1.48 -6.15
C ARG A 145 4.86 1.49 -4.83
N PHE A 146 4.29 0.92 -3.79
CA PHE A 146 4.95 0.83 -2.49
C PHE A 146 4.34 -0.26 -1.60
N ILE A 147 5.09 -0.57 -0.54
CA ILE A 147 4.65 -1.39 0.58
C ILE A 147 5.33 -0.89 1.86
N ILE A 148 4.55 -0.81 2.94
CA ILE A 148 5.01 -0.47 4.28
C ILE A 148 4.38 -1.46 5.25
N ILE A 149 5.21 -2.08 6.08
CA ILE A 149 4.85 -3.01 7.13
C ILE A 149 5.24 -2.38 8.46
N MET A 150 4.29 -2.23 9.36
CA MET A 150 4.45 -1.50 10.61
C MET A 150 3.72 -2.20 11.76
N ASP A 151 4.08 -1.84 12.99
CA ASP A 151 3.30 -2.23 14.16
C ASP A 151 1.87 -1.71 14.07
N ILE A 152 0.94 -2.42 14.72
CA ILE A 152 -0.42 -1.91 14.89
C ILE A 152 -0.38 -0.83 15.98
N GLU A 153 -0.89 0.36 15.68
CA GLU A 153 -1.19 1.38 16.71
C GLU A 153 -2.11 0.76 17.78
N GLY A 154 -1.65 0.82 19.03
CA GLY A 154 -2.45 0.41 20.20
C GLY A 154 -3.63 1.32 20.46
#